data_AF-A0A0G1IY06-F1
#
_entry.id   AF-A0A0G1IY06-F1
#
_cell.length_a   1.000
_cell.length_b   1.000
_cell.length_c   1.000
_cell.angle_alpha   90.00
_cell.angle_beta   90.00
_cell.angle_gamma   90.00
#
_symmetry.space_group_name_H-M   'P 1'
#
loop_
_entity.id
_entity.type
_entity.pdbx_description
1 polymer ?
#
loop_
_entity_poly.entity_id
_entity_poly.type
_entity_poly.pdbx_seq_one_letter_code
_entity_poly.pdbx_strand_id
1 'polypeptide(L)'
;MSQKTIDIIVKIVKIGLFILPALSLIVAGNFFANMFLPGVGDLFFPFITGKNFFFRIVVEILFALWAIAAIFDKKYRPRTSPIFWAVLAIVGVLTLSTIFGENPYRSFWSNYERMEGLVTHLHLLAYFIILICMFKNETDWRRFFYSSIAVSFIITAYSYLQFMGKLEIHQSSDRLDATLGNSTYLAIFLIFNIFLAAYFLFKPARQLARLAVGQAGGEQRIWIRSILAFVIIMEIPVVFLSLF
;
A
#
# COMPACT_ATOMS: atom_id res chain seq x y z
N MET A 1 15.42 20.16 19.24
CA MET A 1 15.19 18.71 19.44
C MET A 1 16.49 17.96 19.22
N SER A 2 16.80 16.94 20.02
CA SER A 2 18.08 16.20 19.87
C SER A 2 18.08 15.33 18.60
N GLN A 3 19.25 15.10 17.99
CA GLN A 3 19.36 14.24 16.80
C GLN A 3 18.84 12.82 17.06
N LYS A 4 19.13 12.27 18.25
CA LYS A 4 18.63 10.96 18.69
C LYS A 4 17.10 10.88 18.64
N THR A 5 16.41 11.94 19.05
CA THR A 5 14.94 12.00 19.00
C THR A 5 14.45 12.02 17.55
N ILE A 6 15.12 12.76 16.66
CA ILE A 6 14.75 12.84 15.23
C ILE A 6 14.90 11.46 14.58
N ASP A 7 16.00 10.77 14.86
CA ASP A 7 16.26 9.44 14.32
C ASP A 7 15.22 8.40 14.77
N ILE A 8 14.73 8.51 16.02
CA ILE A 8 13.62 7.67 16.51
C ILE A 8 12.33 7.96 15.73
N ILE A 9 11.96 9.23 15.55
CA ILE A 9 10.77 9.60 14.77
C ILE A 9 10.87 9.04 13.35
N VAL A 10 12.02 9.23 12.69
CA VAL A 10 12.26 8.74 11.32
C VAL A 10 12.14 7.22 11.25
N LYS A 11 12.63 6.49 12.26
CA LYS A 11 12.48 5.04 12.34
C LYS A 11 11.01 4.63 12.48
N ILE A 12 10.25 5.30 13.34
CA ILE A 12 8.81 5.07 13.51
C ILE A 12 8.08 5.30 12.19
N VAL A 13 8.34 6.43 11.52
CA VAL A 13 7.72 6.76 10.25
C VAL A 13 8.04 5.69 9.20
N LYS A 14 9.31 5.28 9.07
CA LYS A 14 9.71 4.22 8.14
C LYS A 14 9.02 2.89 8.42
N ILE A 15 8.91 2.48 9.68
CA ILE A 15 8.20 1.26 10.06
C ILE A 15 6.73 1.37 9.65
N GLY A 16 6.08 2.50 9.94
CA GLY A 16 4.70 2.75 9.49
C GLY A 16 4.55 2.61 7.98
N LEU A 17 5.45 3.21 7.20
CA LEU A 17 5.44 3.10 5.72
C LEU A 17 5.61 1.65 5.23
N PHE A 18 6.44 0.83 5.89
CA PHE A 18 6.63 -0.58 5.50
C PHE A 18 5.44 -1.48 5.85
N ILE A 19 4.64 -1.09 6.85
CA ILE A 19 3.44 -1.81 7.28
C ILE A 19 2.23 -1.43 6.41
N LEU A 20 2.22 -0.25 5.77
CA LEU A 20 1.09 0.20 4.96
C LEU A 20 0.64 -0.77 3.84
N PRO A 21 1.52 -1.53 3.16
CA PRO A 21 1.06 -2.58 2.25
C PRO A 21 0.18 -3.63 2.93
N ALA A 22 0.42 -3.96 4.21
CA ALA A 22 -0.37 -4.92 4.97
C ALA A 22 -1.80 -4.44 5.26
N LEU A 23 -2.13 -3.17 4.99
CA LEU A 23 -3.52 -2.70 5.05
C LEU A 23 -4.46 -3.45 4.12
N SER A 24 -3.96 -3.99 3.01
CA SER A 24 -4.78 -4.78 2.09
C SER A 24 -5.28 -6.09 2.73
N LEU A 25 -4.63 -6.57 3.79
CA LEU A 25 -5.05 -7.73 4.58
C LEU A 25 -6.17 -7.41 5.58
N ILE A 26 -6.35 -6.14 5.94
CA ILE A 26 -7.31 -5.74 6.96
C ILE A 26 -8.72 -5.76 6.36
N VAL A 27 -9.55 -6.70 6.84
CA VAL A 27 -11.01 -6.62 6.67
C VAL A 27 -11.55 -5.77 7.80
N ALA A 28 -11.74 -4.48 7.53
CA ALA A 28 -11.86 -3.45 8.55
C ALA A 28 -13.22 -3.38 9.28
N GLY A 29 -14.17 -4.29 8.98
CA GLY A 29 -15.48 -4.35 9.64
C GLY A 29 -15.35 -4.46 11.16
N ASN A 30 -14.63 -5.47 11.63
CA ASN A 30 -14.47 -5.72 13.07
C ASN A 30 -13.42 -4.84 13.76
N PHE A 31 -12.48 -4.21 13.05
CA PHE A 31 -11.40 -3.47 13.71
C PHE A 31 -11.87 -2.11 14.25
N PHE A 32 -12.57 -1.32 13.45
CA PHE A 32 -13.03 0.01 13.87
C PHE A 32 -14.22 -0.05 14.82
N ALA A 33 -15.17 -0.94 14.55
CA ALA A 33 -16.32 -1.17 15.42
C ALA A 33 -15.86 -1.56 16.83
N ASN A 34 -14.95 -2.54 16.96
CA ASN A 34 -14.52 -3.00 18.29
C ASN A 34 -13.55 -2.05 19.00
N MET A 35 -12.74 -1.26 18.27
CA MET A 35 -11.72 -0.40 18.89
C MET A 35 -12.25 0.97 19.32
N PHE A 36 -13.18 1.56 18.57
CA PHE A 36 -13.64 2.94 18.82
C PHE A 36 -15.11 3.05 19.17
N LEU A 37 -15.96 2.12 18.73
CA LEU A 37 -17.42 2.19 18.90
C LEU A 37 -18.01 0.81 19.25
N PRO A 38 -17.58 0.19 20.37
CA PRO A 38 -18.07 -1.13 20.75
C PRO A 38 -19.60 -1.13 20.85
N GLY A 39 -20.26 -2.01 20.09
CA GLY A 39 -21.72 -2.13 20.01
C GLY A 39 -22.38 -1.44 18.81
N VAL A 40 -21.64 -0.64 18.04
CA VAL A 40 -22.06 -0.21 16.71
C VAL A 40 -21.69 -1.35 15.75
N GLY A 41 -22.67 -1.94 15.08
CA GLY A 41 -22.46 -3.08 14.17
C GLY A 41 -21.47 -2.79 13.03
N ASP A 42 -21.31 -3.76 12.13
CA ASP A 42 -20.35 -3.64 11.03
C ASP A 42 -20.61 -2.41 10.14
N LEU A 43 -19.52 -1.84 9.63
CA LEU A 43 -19.59 -0.83 8.57
C LEU A 43 -20.30 -1.43 7.35
N PHE A 44 -21.21 -0.67 6.72
CA PHE A 44 -21.95 -1.14 5.55
C PHE A 44 -21.03 -1.49 4.36
N PHE A 45 -19.87 -0.83 4.24
CA PHE A 45 -18.85 -1.13 3.23
C PHE A 45 -17.49 -1.40 3.90
N PRO A 46 -17.28 -2.54 4.57
CA PRO A 46 -16.11 -2.75 5.43
C PRO A 46 -14.81 -2.88 4.64
N PHE A 47 -14.89 -3.38 3.40
CA PHE A 47 -13.75 -3.55 2.50
C PHE A 47 -13.24 -2.25 1.88
N ILE A 48 -14.07 -1.21 1.86
CA ILE A 48 -13.73 0.10 1.26
C ILE A 48 -13.63 1.17 2.35
N THR A 49 -14.72 1.35 3.10
CA THR A 49 -14.82 2.43 4.08
C THR A 49 -13.82 2.27 5.21
N GLY A 50 -13.77 1.09 5.82
CA GLY A 50 -12.87 0.86 6.96
C GLY A 50 -11.39 0.95 6.56
N LYS A 51 -11.02 0.43 5.37
CA LYS A 51 -9.64 0.55 4.87
C LYS A 51 -9.23 1.99 4.59
N ASN A 52 -10.12 2.77 3.98
CA ASN A 52 -9.85 4.17 3.70
C ASN A 52 -9.70 4.99 4.99
N PHE A 53 -10.54 4.76 6.00
CA PHE A 53 -10.36 5.42 7.30
C PHE A 53 -9.01 5.04 7.93
N PHE A 54 -8.64 3.76 7.93
CA PHE A 54 -7.33 3.33 8.45
C PHE A 54 -6.18 4.00 7.71
N PHE A 55 -6.22 3.97 6.38
CA PHE A 55 -5.19 4.59 5.56
C PHE A 55 -5.07 6.08 5.86
N ARG A 56 -6.19 6.82 5.91
CA ARG A 56 -6.21 8.26 6.19
C ARG A 56 -5.62 8.56 7.56
N ILE A 57 -6.10 7.91 8.63
CA ILE A 57 -5.62 8.13 10.01
C ILE A 57 -4.12 7.84 10.13
N VAL A 58 -3.66 6.71 9.57
CA VAL A 58 -2.24 6.37 9.64
C VAL A 58 -1.40 7.37 8.85
N VAL A 59 -1.83 7.76 7.65
CA VAL A 59 -1.11 8.75 6.85
C VAL A 59 -1.06 10.11 7.55
N GLU A 60 -2.14 10.56 8.19
CA GLU A 60 -2.16 11.81 8.97
C GLU A 60 -1.15 11.77 10.12
N ILE A 61 -1.12 10.68 10.90
CA ILE A 61 -0.15 10.49 11.98
C ILE A 61 1.28 10.48 11.44
N LEU A 62 1.53 9.73 10.37
CA LEU A 62 2.86 9.66 9.75
C LEU A 62 3.28 11.00 9.15
N PHE A 63 2.34 11.76 8.59
CA PHE A 63 2.59 13.09 8.03
C PHE A 63 2.96 14.08 9.14
N ALA A 64 2.25 14.07 10.27
CA ALA A 64 2.58 14.92 11.42
C ALA A 64 3.97 14.60 11.98
N LEU A 65 4.28 13.31 12.16
CA LEU A 65 5.62 12.87 12.60
C LEU A 65 6.71 13.26 11.61
N TRP A 66 6.45 13.09 10.31
CA TRP A 66 7.36 13.53 9.27
C TRP A 66 7.58 15.05 9.28
N ALA A 67 6.52 15.84 9.43
CA ALA A 67 6.59 17.30 9.46
C ALA A 67 7.46 17.78 10.62
N ILE A 68 7.32 17.17 11.81
CA ILE A 68 8.22 17.43 12.95
C ILE A 68 9.67 17.17 12.55
N ALA A 69 9.98 16.00 11.98
CA ALA A 69 11.34 15.68 11.54
C ALA A 69 11.87 16.67 10.48
N ALA A 70 11.03 17.10 9.53
CA ALA A 70 11.40 18.01 8.44
C ALA A 70 11.61 19.47 8.89
N ILE A 71 10.94 19.90 9.97
CA ILE A 71 11.16 21.21 10.59
C ILE A 71 12.56 21.25 11.23
N PHE A 72 12.90 20.23 12.00
CA PHE A 72 14.15 20.20 12.79
C PHE A 72 15.37 19.74 12.00
N ASP A 73 15.22 18.94 10.94
CA ASP A 73 16.31 18.51 10.08
C ASP A 73 15.96 18.69 8.59
N LYS A 74 16.72 19.56 7.92
CA LYS A 74 16.56 19.89 6.49
C LYS A 74 16.69 18.67 5.58
N LYS A 75 17.36 17.60 6.03
CA LYS A 75 17.54 16.34 5.29
C LYS A 75 16.21 15.68 4.93
N TYR A 76 15.18 15.87 5.75
CA TYR A 76 13.87 15.23 5.60
C TYR A 76 12.85 16.09 4.86
N ARG A 77 13.27 17.24 4.30
CA ARG A 77 12.39 18.07 3.48
C ARG A 77 12.21 17.49 2.07
N PRO A 78 11.08 17.81 1.39
CA PRO A 78 10.83 17.32 0.04
C PRO A 78 11.90 17.82 -0.92
N ARG A 79 12.34 16.94 -1.82
CA ARG A 79 13.19 17.32 -2.95
C ARG A 79 12.33 17.40 -4.19
N THR A 80 12.42 18.53 -4.89
CA THR A 80 11.71 18.72 -6.15
C THR A 80 12.32 17.83 -7.23
N SER A 81 11.47 17.28 -8.07
CA SER A 81 11.82 16.53 -9.28
C SER A 81 10.68 16.72 -10.29
N PRO A 82 10.88 16.38 -11.58
CA PRO A 82 9.78 16.41 -12.54
C PRO A 82 8.57 15.58 -12.08
N ILE A 83 8.80 14.43 -11.43
CA ILE A 83 7.75 13.57 -10.87
C ILE A 83 7.02 14.29 -9.72
N PHE A 84 7.75 14.97 -8.83
CA PHE A 84 7.14 15.73 -7.74
C PHE A 84 6.18 16.79 -8.29
N TRP A 85 6.61 17.56 -9.29
CA TRP A 85 5.77 18.58 -9.91
C TRP A 85 4.59 17.99 -10.69
N ALA A 86 4.78 16.86 -11.36
CA ALA A 86 3.68 16.17 -12.05
C ALA A 86 2.59 15.69 -11.08
N VAL A 87 2.98 15.07 -9.95
CA VAL A 87 2.03 14.65 -8.91
C VAL A 87 1.31 15.86 -8.31
N LEU A 88 2.04 16.94 -8.02
CA LEU A 88 1.44 18.16 -7.49
C LEU A 88 0.47 18.82 -8.49
N ALA A 89 0.82 18.82 -9.78
CA ALA A 89 -0.03 19.34 -10.84
C ALA A 89 -1.33 18.53 -10.98
N ILE A 90 -1.26 17.20 -10.91
CA ILE A 90 -2.44 16.32 -10.94
C ILE A 90 -3.38 16.66 -9.78
N VAL A 91 -2.86 16.76 -8.56
CA VAL A 91 -3.68 17.10 -7.39
C VAL A 91 -4.23 18.53 -7.48
N GLY A 92 -3.45 19.46 -8.05
CA GLY A 92 -3.89 20.82 -8.34
C GLY A 92 -5.09 20.84 -9.30
N VAL A 93 -5.00 20.11 -10.42
CA VAL A 93 -6.10 19.97 -11.40
C VAL A 93 -7.32 19.32 -10.75
N LEU A 94 -7.15 18.25 -9.97
CA LEU A 94 -8.25 17.61 -9.24
C LEU A 94 -8.92 18.57 -8.24
N THR A 95 -8.13 19.42 -7.58
CA THR A 95 -8.65 20.43 -6.65
C THR A 95 -9.48 21.47 -7.38
N LEU A 96 -8.98 22.00 -8.50
CA LEU A 96 -9.71 22.95 -9.33
C LEU A 96 -10.99 22.33 -9.90
N SER A 97 -10.91 21.11 -10.41
CA SER A 97 -12.07 20.35 -10.90
C SER A 97 -13.10 20.09 -9.81
N THR A 98 -12.66 19.86 -8.57
CA THR A 98 -13.57 19.71 -7.41
C THR A 98 -14.29 21.02 -7.10
N ILE A 99 -13.58 22.16 -7.11
CA ILE A 99 -14.15 23.47 -6.79
C ILE A 99 -15.14 23.94 -7.87
N PHE A 100 -14.80 23.75 -9.14
CA PHE A 100 -15.61 24.16 -10.29
C PHE A 100 -16.57 23.08 -10.80
N GLY A 101 -16.61 21.92 -10.15
CA GLY A 101 -17.47 20.80 -10.53
C GLY A 101 -18.93 21.05 -10.19
N GLU A 102 -19.82 20.26 -10.81
CA GLU A 102 -21.27 20.33 -10.61
C GLU A 102 -21.68 20.14 -9.14
N ASN A 103 -21.00 19.22 -8.44
CA ASN A 103 -21.24 18.96 -7.03
C ASN A 103 -19.92 18.91 -6.24
N PRO A 104 -19.40 20.07 -5.78
CA PRO A 104 -18.13 20.14 -5.07
C PRO A 104 -18.10 19.29 -3.80
N TYR A 105 -19.22 19.19 -3.09
CA TYR A 105 -19.33 18.39 -1.87
C TYR A 105 -19.10 16.91 -2.16
N ARG A 106 -19.78 16.36 -3.17
CA ARG A 106 -19.63 14.96 -3.57
C ARG A 106 -18.25 14.70 -4.18
N SER A 107 -17.70 15.63 -4.94
CA SER A 107 -16.33 15.53 -5.49
C SER A 107 -15.27 15.54 -4.39
N PHE A 108 -15.48 16.30 -3.31
CA PHE A 108 -14.56 16.38 -2.19
C PHE A 108 -14.57 15.09 -1.35
N TRP A 109 -15.75 14.62 -0.95
CA TRP A 109 -15.90 13.48 -0.02
C TRP A 109 -16.05 12.12 -0.68
N SER A 110 -16.56 12.07 -1.92
CA SER A 110 -17.08 10.86 -2.56
C SER A 110 -18.28 10.27 -1.80
N ASN A 111 -18.51 8.96 -1.93
CA ASN A 111 -19.49 8.19 -1.17
C ASN A 111 -18.79 7.07 -0.37
N TYR A 112 -19.51 6.34 0.48
CA TYR A 112 -18.95 5.27 1.30
C TYR A 112 -18.60 4.00 0.51
N GLU A 113 -19.25 3.77 -0.62
CA GLU A 113 -19.02 2.60 -1.48
C GLU A 113 -17.64 2.65 -2.15
N ARG A 114 -17.15 3.85 -2.50
CA ARG A 114 -15.88 4.04 -3.22
C ARG A 114 -14.84 4.81 -2.41
N MET A 115 -15.27 5.82 -1.65
CA MET A 115 -14.42 6.74 -0.89
C MET A 115 -13.27 7.40 -1.67
N GLU A 116 -13.35 7.46 -3.00
CA GLU A 116 -12.33 8.05 -3.90
C GLU A 116 -12.60 9.55 -4.16
N GLY A 117 -12.63 10.37 -3.11
CA GLY A 117 -12.82 11.82 -3.22
C GLY A 117 -11.50 12.60 -3.28
N LEU A 118 -11.56 13.93 -3.42
CA LEU A 118 -10.37 14.79 -3.31
C LEU A 118 -9.61 14.54 -1.99
N VAL A 119 -10.33 14.27 -0.89
CA VAL A 119 -9.72 13.93 0.40
C VAL A 119 -8.74 12.76 0.28
N THR A 120 -9.11 11.68 -0.42
CA THR A 120 -8.22 10.53 -0.64
C THR A 120 -6.99 10.93 -1.44
N HIS A 121 -7.16 11.75 -2.48
CA HIS A 121 -6.05 12.23 -3.30
C HIS A 121 -5.07 13.13 -2.52
N LEU A 122 -5.57 13.95 -1.59
CA LEU A 122 -4.73 14.74 -0.68
C LEU A 122 -3.93 13.84 0.28
N HIS A 123 -4.53 12.75 0.78
CA HIS A 123 -3.82 11.76 1.59
C HIS A 123 -2.78 10.98 0.77
N LEU A 124 -3.09 10.64 -0.48
CA LEU A 124 -2.12 10.04 -1.40
C LEU A 124 -0.95 10.99 -1.70
N LEU A 125 -1.21 12.30 -1.83
CA LEU A 125 -0.15 13.32 -1.93
C LEU A 125 0.71 13.38 -0.67
N ALA A 126 0.08 13.41 0.51
CA ALA A 126 0.80 13.38 1.79
C ALA A 126 1.67 12.11 1.89
N TYR A 127 1.11 10.96 1.56
CA TYR A 127 1.82 9.68 1.54
C TYR A 127 3.02 9.70 0.58
N PHE A 128 2.84 10.21 -0.65
CA PHE A 128 3.90 10.40 -1.63
C PHE A 128 5.03 11.29 -1.09
N ILE A 129 4.69 12.42 -0.47
CA ILE A 129 5.66 13.35 0.14
C ILE A 129 6.49 12.64 1.21
N ILE A 130 5.84 11.90 2.12
CA ILE A 130 6.54 11.16 3.18
C ILE A 130 7.49 10.12 2.56
N LEU A 131 7.03 9.36 1.55
CA LEU A 131 7.85 8.35 0.87
C LEU A 131 9.15 8.94 0.29
N ILE A 132 9.05 10.01 -0.52
CA ILE A 132 10.25 10.63 -1.14
C ILE A 132 11.17 11.29 -0.10
N CYS A 133 10.63 11.65 1.06
CA CYS A 133 11.40 12.22 2.16
C CYS A 133 12.10 11.16 3.00
N MET A 134 11.47 10.01 3.24
CA MET A 134 11.99 8.97 4.12
C MET A 134 12.85 7.93 3.38
N PHE A 135 12.44 7.53 2.17
CA PHE A 135 13.12 6.47 1.41
C PHE A 135 14.21 7.06 0.51
N LYS A 136 15.36 7.33 1.12
CA LYS A 136 16.50 7.96 0.44
C LYS A 136 17.37 6.97 -0.33
N ASN A 137 17.30 5.67 0.01
CA ASN A 137 18.22 4.66 -0.51
C ASN A 137 17.45 3.53 -1.19
N GLU A 138 18.09 2.85 -2.15
CA GLU A 138 17.51 1.69 -2.84
C GLU A 138 17.08 0.58 -1.87
N THR A 139 17.77 0.43 -0.74
CA THR A 139 17.40 -0.54 0.30
C THR A 139 16.06 -0.25 0.96
N ASP A 140 15.69 1.02 1.14
CA ASP A 140 14.37 1.36 1.69
C ASP A 140 13.27 0.96 0.70
N TRP A 141 13.41 1.37 -0.56
CA TRP A 141 12.49 1.00 -1.65
C TRP A 141 12.36 -0.52 -1.83
N ARG A 142 13.49 -1.24 -1.81
CA ARG A 142 13.49 -2.70 -1.91
C ARG A 142 12.70 -3.36 -0.76
N ARG A 143 12.93 -2.92 0.49
CA ARG A 143 12.20 -3.45 1.65
C ARG A 143 10.70 -3.20 1.54
N PHE A 144 10.31 -2.02 1.06
CA PHE A 144 8.91 -1.68 0.83
C PHE A 144 8.27 -2.56 -0.25
N PHE A 145 8.93 -2.76 -1.39
CA PHE A 145 8.36 -3.62 -2.43
C PHE A 145 8.35 -5.11 -2.02
N TYR A 146 9.34 -5.57 -1.24
CA TYR A 146 9.30 -6.91 -0.66
C TYR A 146 8.17 -7.08 0.35
N SER A 147 7.83 -6.05 1.15
CA SER A 147 6.65 -6.15 2.02
C SER A 147 5.36 -6.22 1.20
N SER A 148 5.26 -5.48 0.09
CA SER A 148 4.14 -5.61 -0.85
C SER A 148 4.01 -7.03 -1.42
N ILE A 149 5.10 -7.61 -1.91
CA ILE A 149 5.12 -8.98 -2.47
C ILE A 149 4.79 -10.03 -1.38
N ALA A 150 5.29 -9.85 -0.16
CA ALA A 150 4.95 -10.75 0.94
C ALA A 150 3.45 -10.70 1.27
N VAL A 151 2.86 -9.50 1.25
CA VAL A 151 1.43 -9.32 1.46
C VAL A 151 0.61 -9.90 0.30
N SER A 152 1.05 -9.73 -0.94
CA SER A 152 0.35 -10.29 -2.10
C SER A 152 0.34 -11.80 -2.10
N PHE A 153 1.41 -12.43 -1.64
CA PHE A 153 1.45 -13.87 -1.43
C PHE A 153 0.43 -14.34 -0.38
N ILE A 154 0.25 -13.61 0.74
CA ILE A 154 -0.76 -13.93 1.75
C ILE A 154 -2.18 -13.79 1.16
N ILE A 155 -2.43 -12.74 0.39
CA ILE A 155 -3.71 -12.53 -0.30
C ILE A 155 -3.99 -13.65 -1.31
N THR A 156 -2.96 -14.10 -2.01
CA THR A 156 -3.03 -15.23 -2.94
C THR A 156 -3.42 -16.51 -2.21
N ALA A 157 -2.79 -16.80 -1.07
CA ALA A 157 -3.16 -17.94 -0.24
C ALA A 157 -4.62 -17.84 0.26
N TYR A 158 -5.07 -16.65 0.68
CA TYR A 158 -6.48 -16.40 1.04
C TYR A 158 -7.42 -16.69 -0.15
N SER A 159 -7.05 -16.27 -1.36
CA SER A 159 -7.84 -16.48 -2.58
C SER A 159 -7.99 -17.96 -2.91
N TYR A 160 -6.93 -18.77 -2.70
CA TYR A 160 -7.03 -20.22 -2.84
C TYR A 160 -7.97 -20.86 -1.80
N LEU A 161 -8.03 -20.32 -0.58
CA LEU A 161 -8.99 -20.79 0.42
C LEU A 161 -10.44 -20.45 0.02
N GLN A 162 -10.68 -19.30 -0.60
CA GLN A 162 -11.98 -18.98 -1.21
C GLN A 162 -12.32 -19.96 -2.35
N PHE A 163 -11.37 -20.23 -3.25
CA PHE A 163 -11.56 -21.18 -4.35
C PHE A 163 -11.88 -22.61 -3.85
N MET A 164 -11.30 -23.03 -2.73
CA MET A 164 -11.59 -24.33 -2.09
C MET A 164 -12.89 -24.35 -1.27
N GLY A 165 -13.68 -23.25 -1.28
CA GLY A 165 -14.90 -23.11 -0.50
C GLY A 165 -14.69 -23.08 1.01
N LYS A 166 -13.47 -22.76 1.48
CA LYS A 166 -13.14 -22.65 2.91
C LYS A 166 -13.40 -21.25 3.47
N LEU A 167 -13.41 -20.24 2.60
CA LEU A 167 -13.71 -18.86 2.93
C LEU A 167 -14.79 -18.35 1.96
N GLU A 168 -15.58 -17.39 2.43
CA GLU A 168 -16.66 -16.80 1.65
C GLU A 168 -16.11 -15.85 0.58
N ILE A 169 -16.79 -15.82 -0.57
CA ILE A 169 -16.65 -14.78 -1.60
C ILE A 169 -17.72 -13.73 -1.30
N HIS A 170 -17.35 -12.45 -1.31
CA HIS A 170 -18.18 -11.38 -0.73
C HIS A 170 -19.00 -10.63 -1.79
N GLN A 171 -18.45 -10.37 -2.97
CA GLN A 171 -19.07 -9.55 -4.01
C GLN A 171 -19.66 -10.32 -5.19
N SER A 172 -19.38 -11.61 -5.31
CA SER A 172 -19.85 -12.42 -6.43
C SER A 172 -20.13 -13.86 -5.99
N SER A 173 -20.68 -14.67 -6.90
CA SER A 173 -20.91 -16.10 -6.66
C SER A 173 -19.67 -16.97 -6.89
N ASP A 174 -18.75 -16.53 -7.73
CA ASP A 174 -17.72 -17.38 -8.34
C ASP A 174 -16.35 -16.69 -8.49
N ARG A 175 -16.31 -15.36 -8.60
CA ARG A 175 -15.08 -14.59 -8.78
C ARG A 175 -14.43 -14.23 -7.44
N LEU A 176 -13.18 -14.68 -7.28
CA LEU A 176 -12.39 -14.45 -6.07
C LEU A 176 -12.20 -12.95 -5.80
N ASP A 177 -12.30 -12.54 -4.53
CA ASP A 177 -12.17 -11.14 -4.12
C ASP A 177 -11.29 -10.92 -2.88
N ALA A 178 -10.93 -12.02 -2.20
CA ALA A 178 -10.08 -12.09 -1.02
C ALA A 178 -10.42 -11.03 0.03
N THR A 179 -9.41 -10.60 0.79
CA THR A 179 -9.55 -9.49 1.74
C THR A 179 -9.78 -8.14 1.06
N LEU A 180 -9.65 -8.04 -0.28
CA LEU A 180 -9.90 -6.82 -1.03
C LEU A 180 -11.39 -6.54 -1.21
N GLY A 181 -12.24 -7.57 -1.17
CA GLY A 181 -13.69 -7.45 -1.27
C GLY A 181 -14.14 -6.85 -2.59
N ASN A 182 -13.30 -6.94 -3.64
CA ASN A 182 -13.66 -6.68 -5.03
C ASN A 182 -12.69 -7.44 -5.95
N SER A 183 -13.24 -8.25 -6.84
CA SER A 183 -12.47 -9.13 -7.73
C SER A 183 -11.62 -8.39 -8.75
N THR A 184 -12.07 -7.21 -9.20
CA THR A 184 -11.28 -6.35 -10.10
C THR A 184 -10.10 -5.72 -9.37
N TYR A 185 -10.29 -5.28 -8.12
CA TYR A 185 -9.21 -4.77 -7.29
C TYR A 185 -8.18 -5.86 -6.97
N LEU A 186 -8.63 -7.10 -6.71
CA LEU A 186 -7.75 -8.25 -6.54
C LEU A 186 -6.90 -8.52 -7.77
N ALA A 187 -7.51 -8.60 -8.95
CA ALA A 187 -6.79 -8.83 -10.19
C ALA A 187 -5.72 -7.74 -10.44
N ILE A 188 -6.08 -6.46 -10.34
CA ILE A 188 -5.13 -5.35 -10.58
C ILE A 188 -4.00 -5.36 -9.54
N PHE A 189 -4.33 -5.60 -8.26
CA PHE A 189 -3.35 -5.68 -7.19
C PHE A 189 -2.33 -6.81 -7.43
N LEU A 190 -2.78 -8.01 -7.82
CA LEU A 190 -1.89 -9.13 -8.11
C LEU A 190 -1.07 -8.89 -9.39
N ILE A 191 -1.67 -8.37 -10.46
CA ILE A 191 -0.92 -8.01 -11.68
C ILE A 191 0.25 -7.08 -11.35
N PHE A 192 0.03 -6.05 -10.53
CA PHE A 192 1.09 -5.13 -10.12
C PHE A 192 2.20 -5.85 -9.33
N ASN A 193 1.85 -6.76 -8.40
CA ASN A 193 2.82 -7.53 -7.63
C ASN A 193 3.56 -8.58 -8.46
N ILE A 194 2.91 -9.21 -9.45
CA ILE A 194 3.56 -10.08 -10.44
C ILE A 194 4.66 -9.30 -11.18
N PHE A 195 4.35 -8.09 -11.67
CA PHE A 195 5.36 -7.26 -12.35
C PHE A 195 6.50 -6.86 -11.41
N LEU A 196 6.22 -6.52 -10.15
CA LEU A 196 7.24 -6.24 -9.15
C LEU A 196 8.12 -7.46 -8.87
N ALA A 197 7.52 -8.63 -8.65
CA ALA A 197 8.22 -9.88 -8.41
C ALA A 197 9.09 -10.26 -9.62
N ALA A 198 8.58 -10.11 -10.84
CA ALA A 198 9.32 -10.33 -12.08
C ALA A 198 10.52 -9.36 -12.20
N TYR A 199 10.31 -8.07 -11.90
CA TYR A 199 11.40 -7.09 -11.88
C TYR A 199 12.53 -7.51 -10.93
N PHE A 200 12.23 -7.96 -9.70
CA PHE A 200 13.25 -8.43 -8.77
C PHE A 200 13.87 -9.78 -9.15
N LEU A 201 13.10 -10.66 -9.80
CA LEU A 201 13.56 -11.96 -10.30
C LEU A 201 14.64 -11.79 -11.36
N PHE A 202 14.39 -10.89 -12.33
CA PHE A 202 15.30 -10.63 -13.46
C PHE A 202 16.40 -9.61 -13.16
N LYS A 203 16.38 -8.97 -11.98
CA LYS A 203 17.41 -8.00 -11.61
C LYS A 203 18.81 -8.63 -11.60
N PRO A 204 19.83 -8.01 -12.25
CA PRO A 204 21.17 -8.59 -12.33
C PRO A 204 21.82 -8.86 -10.98
N ALA A 205 22.48 -10.02 -10.87
CA ALA A 205 23.05 -10.54 -9.62
C ALA A 205 24.14 -9.66 -8.99
N ARG A 206 24.85 -8.83 -9.78
CA ARG A 206 25.84 -7.85 -9.26
C ARG A 206 25.19 -6.78 -8.38
N GLN A 207 23.93 -6.43 -8.66
CA GLN A 207 23.17 -5.51 -7.84
C GLN A 207 22.66 -6.26 -6.60
N LEU A 208 22.07 -7.46 -6.73
CA LEU A 208 21.60 -8.28 -5.59
C LEU A 208 22.71 -8.69 -4.58
N ALA A 209 23.94 -8.89 -5.05
CA ALA A 209 25.10 -9.25 -4.22
C ALA A 209 25.47 -8.21 -3.15
N ARG A 210 25.23 -6.93 -3.43
CA ARG A 210 25.48 -5.83 -2.49
C ARG A 210 24.34 -5.65 -1.46
N LEU A 211 23.26 -6.43 -1.57
CA LEU A 211 21.95 -6.15 -0.96
C LEU A 211 21.54 -7.10 0.17
N ALA A 212 22.20 -8.23 0.31
CA ALA A 212 22.16 -9.00 1.54
C ALA A 212 23.15 -8.37 2.51
N VAL A 213 22.71 -8.14 3.75
CA VAL A 213 23.61 -7.80 4.85
C VAL A 213 24.53 -9.02 5.02
N GLY A 214 25.78 -8.89 4.59
CA GLY A 214 26.71 -10.03 4.48
C GLY A 214 26.73 -10.62 3.07
N GLN A 215 27.90 -11.08 2.61
CA GLN A 215 28.09 -11.66 1.29
C GLN A 215 27.05 -12.77 1.03
N ALA A 216 25.97 -12.48 0.30
CA ALA A 216 25.03 -13.51 -0.12
C ALA A 216 25.76 -14.46 -1.07
N GLY A 217 26.06 -15.66 -0.55
CA GLY A 217 26.52 -16.80 -1.32
C GLY A 217 25.54 -17.14 -2.44
N GLY A 218 26.00 -17.92 -3.43
CA GLY A 218 25.19 -18.31 -4.59
C GLY A 218 23.83 -18.91 -4.21
N GLU A 219 23.79 -19.70 -3.14
CA GLU A 219 22.59 -20.38 -2.65
C GLU A 219 21.48 -19.42 -2.22
N GLN A 220 21.80 -18.38 -1.42
CA GLN A 220 20.79 -17.43 -0.95
C GLN A 220 20.11 -16.69 -2.11
N ARG A 221 20.83 -16.47 -3.21
CA ARG A 221 20.26 -15.85 -4.42
C ARG A 221 19.33 -16.79 -5.16
N ILE A 222 19.66 -18.09 -5.20
CA ILE A 222 18.80 -19.11 -5.79
C ILE A 222 17.49 -19.16 -5.00
N TRP A 223 17.54 -19.22 -3.67
CA TRP A 223 16.34 -19.23 -2.82
C TRP A 223 15.43 -18.03 -3.05
N ILE A 224 15.98 -16.80 -3.06
CA ILE A 224 15.18 -15.59 -3.30
C ILE A 224 14.50 -15.66 -4.67
N ARG A 225 15.23 -16.08 -5.72
CA ARG A 225 14.67 -16.19 -7.06
C ARG A 225 13.60 -17.29 -7.15
N SER A 226 13.81 -18.42 -6.48
CA SER A 226 12.81 -19.49 -6.40
C SER A 226 11.54 -19.02 -5.71
N ILE A 227 11.65 -18.26 -4.61
CA ILE A 227 10.49 -17.68 -3.91
C ILE A 227 9.74 -16.71 -4.84
N LEU A 228 10.44 -15.81 -5.51
CA LEU A 228 9.81 -14.85 -6.42
C LEU A 228 9.11 -15.55 -7.60
N ALA A 229 9.75 -16.56 -8.19
CA ALA A 229 9.15 -17.36 -9.25
C ALA A 229 7.92 -18.12 -8.75
N PHE A 230 7.98 -18.68 -7.54
CA PHE A 230 6.84 -19.35 -6.92
C PHE A 230 5.67 -18.39 -6.69
N VAL A 231 5.91 -17.19 -6.16
CA VAL A 231 4.88 -16.16 -5.98
C VAL A 231 4.19 -15.85 -7.31
N ILE A 232 4.96 -15.61 -8.38
CA ILE A 232 4.40 -15.33 -9.72
C ILE A 232 3.52 -16.48 -10.20
N ILE A 233 4.01 -17.72 -10.09
CA ILE A 233 3.28 -18.92 -10.54
C ILE A 233 1.95 -19.07 -9.77
N MET A 234 1.93 -18.76 -8.47
CA MET A 234 0.74 -18.83 -7.64
C MET A 234 -0.24 -17.67 -7.87
N GLU A 235 0.26 -16.48 -8.21
CA GLU A 235 -0.59 -15.30 -8.42
C GLU A 235 -1.34 -15.33 -9.75
N ILE A 236 -0.73 -15.88 -10.81
CA ILE A 236 -1.31 -15.89 -12.16
C ILE A 236 -2.70 -16.56 -12.22
N PRO A 237 -2.92 -17.79 -11.70
CA PRO A 237 -4.24 -18.42 -11.71
C PRO A 237 -5.29 -17.60 -10.97
N VAL A 238 -4.92 -16.99 -9.84
CA VAL A 238 -5.85 -16.16 -9.05
C VAL A 238 -6.30 -14.94 -9.85
N VAL A 239 -5.42 -14.31 -10.64
CA VAL A 239 -5.80 -13.21 -11.54
C VAL A 239 -6.91 -13.66 -12.51
N PHE A 240 -6.77 -14.84 -13.13
CA PHE A 240 -7.78 -15.35 -14.05
C PHE A 240 -9.09 -15.66 -13.34
N LEU A 241 -9.05 -16.36 -12.20
CA LEU A 241 -10.22 -16.69 -11.37
C LEU A 241 -10.91 -15.46 -10.76
N SER A 242 -10.24 -14.31 -10.76
CA SER A 242 -10.82 -13.04 -10.31
C SER A 242 -11.47 -12.27 -11.47
N LEU A 243 -11.07 -12.51 -12.72
CA LEU A 243 -11.56 -11.76 -13.89
C LEU A 243 -12.64 -12.49 -14.68
N PHE A 244 -12.60 -13.83 -14.69
CA PHE A 244 -13.47 -14.71 -15.47
C PHE A 244 -14.07 -15.78 -14.57
#